data_AF-A0A1I3A3N1-F1
#
_entry.id   AF-A0A1I3A3N1-F1
#
_cell.length_a   1.000
_cell.length_b   1.000
_cell.length_c   1.000
_cell.angle_alpha   90.00
_cell.angle_beta   90.00
_cell.angle_gamma   90.00
#
_symmetry.space_group_name_H-M   'P 1'
#
loop_
_entity.id
_entity.type
_entity.pdbx_description
1 polymer ?
#
loop_
_entity_poly.entity_id
_entity_poly.type
_entity_poly.pdbx_seq_one_letter_code
_entity_poly.pdbx_strand_id
1 'polypeptide(L)'
;MTFSRGSPQAAQPAAKIRNIANPAALGAQSPRFTLLPAGGILMSWVEPVPDGHALKYGVLRDGRGIHKGEVARGNDWFVNWSDFPSVVPIDESFWVAHWLINKEGENAYHYDIAISVSRDAGITWSAPRPPYRNATAAQYGFATIFPVHDSAGVI
;
A
#
# COMPACT_ATOMS: atom_id res chain seq x y z
N MET A 1 -52.51 -2.78 33.10
CA MET A 1 -51.26 -3.11 32.39
C MET A 1 -51.39 -2.67 30.95
N THR A 2 -50.71 -1.59 30.58
CA THR A 2 -50.70 -1.04 29.22
C THR A 2 -49.35 -1.39 28.60
N PHE A 3 -49.34 -2.20 27.53
CA PHE A 3 -48.11 -2.53 26.81
C PHE A 3 -47.71 -1.34 25.93
N SER A 4 -46.53 -0.77 26.17
CA SER A 4 -45.92 0.24 25.31
C SER A 4 -45.50 -0.41 23.99
N ARG A 5 -46.06 0.04 22.86
CA ARG A 5 -45.57 -0.35 21.53
C ARG A 5 -44.25 0.37 21.28
N GLY A 6 -43.17 -0.39 21.16
CA GLY A 6 -41.86 0.14 20.77
C GLY A 6 -41.96 0.90 19.44
N SER A 7 -41.27 2.04 19.36
CA SER A 7 -41.19 2.87 18.16
C SER A 7 -40.64 2.04 16.99
N PRO A 8 -41.20 2.17 15.77
CA PRO A 8 -40.68 1.47 14.61
C PRO A 8 -39.23 1.94 14.34
N GLN A 9 -38.32 0.97 14.28
CA GLN A 9 -36.94 1.24 13.90
C GLN A 9 -36.91 1.66 12.43
N ALA A 10 -36.38 2.85 12.15
CA ALA A 10 -36.26 3.37 10.79
C ALA A 10 -35.38 2.42 9.96
N ALA A 11 -35.88 2.02 8.79
CA ALA A 11 -35.11 1.22 7.84
C ALA A 11 -33.86 2.01 7.41
N GLN A 12 -32.68 1.41 7.59
CA GLN A 12 -31.44 2.00 7.08
C GLN A 12 -31.48 2.01 5.54
N PRO A 13 -31.08 3.11 4.89
CA PRO A 13 -31.01 3.15 3.43
C PRO A 13 -30.10 2.04 2.92
N ALA A 14 -30.54 1.34 1.87
CA ALA A 14 -29.73 0.30 1.24
C ALA A 14 -28.41 0.89 0.74
N ALA A 15 -27.30 0.22 1.06
CA ALA A 15 -25.98 0.63 0.59
C ALA A 15 -25.94 0.59 -0.95
N LYS A 16 -25.46 1.66 -1.58
CA LYS A 16 -25.28 1.72 -3.03
C LYS A 16 -24.00 1.00 -3.42
N ILE A 17 -24.14 -0.19 -4.01
CA ILE A 17 -23.01 -0.95 -4.56
C ILE A 17 -22.61 -0.36 -5.91
N ARG A 18 -21.31 -0.18 -6.14
CA ARG A 18 -20.77 0.26 -7.42
C ARG A 18 -19.58 -0.60 -7.81
N ASN A 19 -19.62 -1.14 -9.03
CA ASN A 19 -18.49 -1.84 -9.63
C ASN A 19 -17.44 -0.84 -10.11
N ILE A 20 -16.18 -1.14 -9.83
CA ILE A 20 -15.01 -0.37 -10.27
C ILE A 20 -14.11 -1.31 -11.06
N ALA A 21 -13.64 -0.87 -12.22
CA ALA A 21 -12.71 -1.67 -13.03
C ALA A 21 -11.40 -1.90 -12.26
N ASN A 22 -10.88 -3.13 -12.31
CA ASN A 22 -9.59 -3.45 -11.71
C ASN A 22 -8.46 -2.70 -12.46
N PRO A 23 -7.68 -1.83 -11.79
CA PRO A 23 -6.62 -1.06 -12.44
C PRO A 23 -5.34 -1.88 -12.71
N ALA A 24 -5.19 -3.05 -12.09
CA ALA A 24 -3.99 -3.88 -12.15
C ALA A 24 -3.99 -4.83 -13.37
N ALA A 25 -2.80 -5.12 -13.90
CA ALA A 25 -2.65 -6.06 -15.01
C ALA A 25 -2.79 -7.53 -14.57
N LEU A 26 -2.85 -8.43 -15.57
CA LEU A 26 -2.84 -9.87 -15.32
C LEU A 26 -1.56 -10.28 -14.57
N GLY A 27 -1.71 -11.15 -13.57
CA GLY A 27 -0.59 -11.63 -12.75
C GLY A 27 -0.21 -10.68 -11.60
N ALA A 28 -0.89 -9.53 -11.46
CA ALA A 28 -0.71 -8.69 -10.29
C ALA A 28 -1.13 -9.39 -8.99
N GLN A 29 -0.42 -9.07 -7.90
CA GLN A 29 -0.62 -9.69 -6.60
C GLN A 29 -0.48 -8.69 -5.45
N SER A 30 -0.76 -9.15 -4.24
CA SER A 30 -0.67 -8.40 -2.99
C SER A 30 -1.42 -7.05 -3.00
N PRO A 31 -2.71 -7.01 -3.38
CA PRO A 31 -3.47 -5.76 -3.35
C PRO A 31 -3.62 -5.27 -1.91
N ARG A 32 -3.32 -3.99 -1.68
CA ARG A 32 -3.51 -3.33 -0.39
C ARG A 32 -4.32 -2.05 -0.57
N PHE A 33 -5.39 -1.91 0.20
CA PHE A 33 -6.21 -0.70 0.23
C PHE A 33 -5.86 0.16 1.44
N THR A 34 -5.83 1.47 1.22
CA THR A 34 -5.69 2.48 2.27
C THR A 34 -6.57 3.70 1.97
N LEU A 35 -6.93 4.44 3.00
CA LEU A 35 -7.67 5.69 2.86
C LEU A 35 -6.69 6.83 2.59
N LEU A 36 -7.12 7.78 1.77
CA LEU A 36 -6.41 9.04 1.59
C LEU A 36 -6.82 10.03 2.70
N PRO A 37 -5.91 10.89 3.19
CA PRO A 37 -6.22 11.87 4.23
C PRO A 37 -7.36 12.83 3.87
N ALA A 38 -7.37 13.31 2.62
CA ALA A 38 -8.44 14.17 2.07
C ALA A 38 -9.69 13.39 1.59
N GLY A 39 -9.78 12.09 1.90
CA GLY A 39 -10.84 11.22 1.39
C GLY A 39 -10.51 10.58 0.05
N GLY A 40 -11.15 9.44 -0.21
CA GLY A 40 -10.84 8.55 -1.32
C GLY A 40 -10.04 7.32 -0.89
N ILE A 41 -9.76 6.46 -1.86
CA ILE A 41 -9.13 5.16 -1.65
C ILE A 41 -7.90 5.08 -2.54
N LEU A 42 -6.79 4.63 -1.97
CA LEU A 42 -5.62 4.18 -2.72
C LEU A 42 -5.58 2.65 -2.66
N MET A 43 -5.34 2.02 -3.81
CA MET A 43 -4.97 0.62 -3.91
C MET A 43 -3.53 0.53 -4.40
N SER A 44 -2.66 -0.20 -3.71
CA SER A 44 -1.32 -0.57 -4.21
C SER A 44 -1.28 -2.06 -4.53
N TRP A 45 -0.43 -2.44 -5.49
CA TRP A 45 -0.23 -3.84 -5.90
C TRP A 45 1.17 -4.04 -6.48
N VAL A 46 1.62 -5.29 -6.46
CA VAL A 46 2.82 -5.71 -7.19
C VAL A 46 2.40 -6.23 -8.55
N GLU A 47 3.02 -5.76 -9.61
CA GLU A 47 2.75 -6.19 -10.98
C GLU A 47 4.02 -6.82 -11.60
N PRO A 48 3.94 -8.01 -12.22
CA PRO A 48 5.06 -8.54 -12.96
C PRO A 48 5.34 -7.65 -14.19
N VAL A 49 6.62 -7.41 -14.45
CA VAL A 49 7.12 -6.73 -15.65
C VAL A 49 8.20 -7.61 -16.30
N PRO A 50 8.58 -7.37 -17.57
CA PRO A 50 9.49 -8.28 -18.28
C PRO A 50 10.77 -8.64 -17.52
N ASP A 51 11.36 -7.69 -16.80
CA ASP A 51 12.64 -7.85 -16.10
C ASP A 51 12.48 -7.87 -14.56
N GLY A 52 11.31 -8.26 -14.03
CA GLY A 52 11.09 -8.39 -12.59
C GLY A 52 9.72 -7.93 -12.14
N HIS A 53 9.65 -7.01 -11.19
CA HIS A 53 8.38 -6.54 -10.63
C HIS A 53 8.36 -5.01 -10.48
N ALA A 54 7.15 -4.48 -10.34
CA ALA A 54 6.92 -3.09 -10.00
C ALA A 54 5.84 -2.97 -8.91
N LEU A 55 6.07 -2.09 -7.92
CA LEU A 55 5.03 -1.65 -7.00
C LEU A 55 4.30 -0.47 -7.65
N LYS A 56 3.02 -0.68 -7.94
CA LYS A 56 2.13 0.31 -8.53
C LYS A 56 1.03 0.67 -7.57
N TYR A 57 0.38 1.80 -7.84
CA TYR A 57 -0.79 2.21 -7.10
C TYR A 57 -1.81 2.90 -8.00
N GLY A 58 -3.04 2.97 -7.50
CA GLY A 58 -4.20 3.52 -8.14
C GLY A 58 -5.01 4.32 -7.13
N VAL A 59 -5.32 5.57 -7.46
CA VAL A 59 -6.02 6.52 -6.59
C VAL A 59 -7.42 6.76 -7.13
N LEU A 60 -8.40 6.54 -6.27
CA LEU A 60 -9.81 6.81 -6.51
C LEU A 60 -10.30 7.92 -5.57
N ARG A 61 -10.63 9.10 -6.12
CA ARG A 61 -11.25 10.22 -5.38
C ARG A 61 -12.62 10.55 -5.94
N ASP A 62 -13.56 10.89 -5.05
CA ASP A 62 -14.95 11.27 -5.38
C ASP A 62 -15.68 10.30 -6.31
N GLY A 63 -15.24 9.04 -6.30
CA GLY A 63 -15.72 8.02 -7.20
C GLY A 63 -15.53 8.31 -8.69
N ARG A 64 -14.54 9.14 -9.06
CA ARG A 64 -14.14 9.43 -10.44
C ARG A 64 -13.18 8.35 -10.97
N GLY A 65 -12.51 8.57 -12.09
CA GLY A 65 -11.54 7.61 -12.64
C GLY A 65 -10.38 7.30 -11.68
N ILE A 66 -9.65 6.21 -11.96
CA ILE A 66 -8.46 5.82 -11.21
C ILE A 66 -7.22 6.45 -11.84
N HIS A 67 -6.49 7.25 -11.07
CA HIS A 67 -5.16 7.72 -11.47
C HIS A 67 -4.10 6.71 -11.02
N LYS A 68 -3.27 6.22 -11.94
CA LYS A 68 -2.24 5.21 -11.66
C LYS A 68 -0.85 5.82 -11.59
N GLY A 69 -0.03 5.32 -10.69
CA GLY A 69 1.40 5.63 -10.60
C GLY A 69 2.24 4.39 -10.29
N GLU A 70 3.55 4.54 -10.41
CA GLU A 70 4.56 3.51 -10.13
C GLU A 70 5.54 4.06 -9.10
N VAL A 71 5.80 3.28 -8.06
CA VAL A 71 6.74 3.64 -6.99
C VAL A 71 8.15 3.23 -7.36
N ALA A 72 8.29 1.97 -7.77
CA ALA A 72 9.56 1.33 -8.00
C ALA A 72 9.38 0.18 -8.98
N ARG A 73 10.46 -0.13 -9.70
CA ARG A 73 10.59 -1.24 -10.63
C ARG A 73 12.02 -1.76 -10.61
N GLY A 74 12.20 -3.07 -10.65
CA GLY A 74 13.52 -3.69 -10.61
C GLY A 74 13.48 -5.19 -10.80
N ASN A 75 14.67 -5.81 -10.85
CA ASN A 75 14.87 -7.26 -10.99
C ASN A 75 15.23 -7.94 -9.66
N ASP A 76 15.48 -7.17 -8.62
CA ASP A 76 15.93 -7.59 -7.29
C ASP A 76 14.76 -7.83 -6.32
N TRP A 77 13.53 -7.99 -6.81
CA TRP A 77 12.35 -8.13 -5.95
C TRP A 77 12.29 -9.50 -5.29
N PHE A 78 12.06 -9.52 -3.98
CA PHE A 78 11.62 -10.72 -3.27
C PHE A 78 10.10 -10.68 -3.13
N VAL A 79 9.39 -11.50 -3.89
CA VAL A 79 7.93 -11.57 -3.84
C VAL A 79 7.49 -12.91 -3.29
N ASN A 80 6.71 -12.89 -2.22
CA ASN A 80 6.24 -14.08 -1.52
C ASN A 80 4.73 -13.97 -1.20
N TRP A 81 4.17 -14.99 -0.54
CA TRP A 81 2.75 -15.03 -0.17
C TRP A 81 2.41 -14.36 1.17
N SER A 82 3.41 -13.95 1.96
CA SER A 82 3.25 -13.51 3.35
C SER A 82 3.34 -11.99 3.51
N ASP A 83 4.00 -11.31 2.58
CA ASP A 83 4.30 -9.89 2.68
C ASP A 83 3.55 -9.09 1.62
N PHE A 84 3.06 -7.91 2.05
CA PHE A 84 2.19 -7.07 1.24
C PHE A 84 2.86 -5.71 1.02
N PRO A 85 3.69 -5.58 -0.03
CA PRO A 85 4.21 -4.29 -0.47
C PRO A 85 3.09 -3.26 -0.55
N SER A 86 3.33 -2.08 0.02
CA SER A 86 2.27 -1.12 0.24
C SER A 86 2.72 0.31 -0.02
N VAL A 87 1.75 1.14 -0.40
CA VAL A 87 1.86 2.59 -0.43
C VAL A 87 0.94 3.15 0.64
N VAL A 88 1.49 3.93 1.57
CA VAL A 88 0.78 4.49 2.72
C VAL A 88 0.85 6.02 2.68
N PRO A 89 -0.27 6.69 2.37
CA PRO A 89 -0.40 8.13 2.57
C PRO A 89 -0.33 8.47 4.06
N ILE A 90 0.67 9.26 4.47
CA ILE A 90 0.79 9.77 5.84
C ILE A 90 -0.02 11.06 5.96
N ASP A 91 0.17 11.97 5.00
CA ASP A 91 -0.64 13.17 4.78
C ASP A 91 -0.96 13.38 3.29
N GLU A 92 -1.48 14.56 2.92
CA GLU A 92 -1.87 14.87 1.54
C GLU A 92 -0.73 14.76 0.52
N SER A 93 0.53 14.98 0.94
CA SER A 93 1.71 15.00 0.07
C SER A 93 2.79 13.99 0.46
N PHE A 94 2.91 13.64 1.73
CA PHE A 94 3.94 12.77 2.27
C PHE A 94 3.46 11.33 2.31
N TRP A 95 3.95 10.53 1.36
CA TRP A 95 3.59 9.11 1.26
C TRP A 95 4.85 8.26 1.44
N VAL A 96 4.67 7.08 2.02
CA VAL A 96 5.75 6.13 2.24
C VAL A 96 5.35 4.81 1.61
N ALA A 97 6.28 4.20 0.89
CA ALA A 97 6.09 2.90 0.30
C ALA A 97 7.13 1.92 0.82
N HIS A 98 6.77 0.64 0.87
CA HIS A 98 7.72 -0.43 1.14
C HIS A 98 7.50 -1.64 0.24
N TRP A 99 8.59 -2.36 0.00
CA TRP A 99 8.60 -3.67 -0.65
C TRP A 99 9.82 -4.46 -0.19
N LEU A 100 9.92 -5.72 -0.61
CA LEU A 100 11.04 -6.57 -0.28
C LEU A 100 12.00 -6.72 -1.46
N ILE A 101 13.29 -6.66 -1.16
CA ILE A 101 14.38 -6.87 -2.12
C ILE A 101 15.21 -8.08 -1.70
N ASN A 102 15.67 -8.87 -2.67
CA ASN A 102 16.64 -9.92 -2.48
C ASN A 102 17.99 -9.30 -2.11
N LYS A 103 18.70 -9.91 -1.15
CA LYS A 103 20.12 -9.63 -0.94
C LYS A 103 20.96 -10.61 -1.75
N GLU A 104 21.76 -10.11 -2.69
CA GLU A 104 22.70 -10.95 -3.43
C GLU A 104 23.73 -11.58 -2.47
N GLY A 105 24.04 -12.87 -2.69
CA GLY A 105 25.20 -13.53 -2.07
C GLY A 105 24.94 -14.46 -0.88
N GLU A 106 23.74 -14.50 -0.29
CA GLU A 106 23.50 -15.32 0.91
C GLU A 106 22.12 -16.00 0.90
N ASN A 107 22.02 -17.21 0.34
CA ASN A 107 20.88 -18.13 0.50
C ASN A 107 19.52 -17.63 -0.06
N ALA A 108 18.62 -18.56 -0.44
CA ALA A 108 17.37 -18.25 -1.15
C ALA A 108 16.30 -17.48 -0.33
N TYR A 109 16.61 -17.13 0.92
CA TYR A 109 15.67 -16.52 1.88
C TYR A 109 16.25 -15.27 2.58
N HIS A 110 17.33 -14.68 2.06
CA HIS A 110 17.80 -13.39 2.56
C HIS A 110 17.20 -12.28 1.72
N TYR A 111 16.28 -11.56 2.34
CA TYR A 111 15.63 -10.39 1.77
C TYR A 111 15.61 -9.26 2.81
N ASP A 112 15.38 -8.06 2.32
CA ASP A 112 15.30 -6.85 3.12
C ASP A 112 14.10 -6.02 2.76
N ILE A 113 13.80 -5.06 3.63
CA ILE A 113 12.78 -4.05 3.41
C ILE A 113 13.41 -2.86 2.70
N ALA A 114 12.92 -2.54 1.52
CA ALA A 114 13.17 -1.27 0.86
C ALA A 114 12.04 -0.28 1.22
N ILE A 115 12.40 0.94 1.60
CA ILE A 115 11.51 2.07 1.82
C ILE A 115 11.78 3.14 0.77
N SER A 116 10.72 3.71 0.20
CA SER A 116 10.79 4.94 -0.59
C SER A 116 9.76 5.96 -0.09
N VAL A 117 10.09 7.24 -0.25
CA VAL A 117 9.28 8.36 0.21
C VAL A 117 8.94 9.25 -0.97
N SER A 118 7.66 9.63 -1.06
CA SER A 118 7.18 10.72 -1.89
C SER A 118 6.82 11.92 -1.00
N ARG A 119 7.10 13.13 -1.51
CA ARG A 119 6.70 14.42 -0.89
C ARG A 119 5.75 15.22 -1.77
N ASP A 120 5.18 14.57 -2.78
CA ASP A 120 4.33 15.16 -3.81
C ASP A 120 3.19 14.22 -4.22
N ALA A 121 2.63 13.51 -3.24
CA ALA A 121 1.46 12.64 -3.41
C ALA A 121 1.66 11.51 -4.45
N GLY A 122 2.86 10.92 -4.43
CA GLY A 122 3.26 9.80 -5.27
C GLY A 122 3.76 10.17 -6.67
N ILE A 123 3.84 11.46 -7.02
CA ILE A 123 4.33 11.88 -8.35
C ILE A 123 5.81 11.52 -8.52
N THR A 124 6.63 11.75 -7.49
CA THR A 124 8.04 11.34 -7.45
C THR A 124 8.36 10.56 -6.18
N TRP A 125 9.36 9.68 -6.29
CA TRP A 125 9.78 8.78 -5.23
C TRP A 125 11.29 8.88 -5.02
N SER A 126 11.72 8.86 -3.76
CA SER A 126 13.15 8.83 -3.42
C SER A 126 13.80 7.50 -3.84
N ALA A 127 15.14 7.50 -3.93
CA ALA A 127 15.87 6.24 -4.01
C ALA A 127 15.51 5.31 -2.83
N PRO A 128 15.43 3.99 -3.07
CA PRO A 128 15.11 3.03 -2.02
C PRO A 128 16.21 2.97 -0.96
N ARG A 129 15.82 2.78 0.29
CA ARG A 129 16.74 2.61 1.43
C ARG A 129 16.15 1.67 2.48
N PRO A 130 16.97 0.99 3.30
CA PRO A 130 16.45 0.23 4.43
C PRO A 130 15.80 1.14 5.49
N PRO A 131 14.85 0.62 6.29
CA PRO A 131 14.21 1.37 7.38
C PRO A 131 15.14 1.60 8.60
N TYR A 132 16.34 1.02 8.60
CA TYR A 132 17.29 1.08 9.71
C TYR A 132 18.61 1.76 9.31
N ARG A 133 19.35 2.27 10.29
CA ARG A 133 20.63 2.97 10.08
C ARG A 133 21.86 2.05 10.12
N ASN A 134 21.80 1.00 10.95
CA ASN A 134 22.90 0.06 11.14
C ASN A 134 22.40 -1.32 10.75
N ALA A 135 23.01 -1.93 9.73
CA ALA A 135 22.67 -3.29 9.33
C ALA A 135 23.20 -4.27 10.37
N THR A 136 22.31 -5.00 11.04
CA THR A 136 22.65 -6.30 11.63
C THR A 136 22.26 -7.39 10.64
N ALA A 137 23.03 -8.48 10.56
CA ALA A 137 22.72 -9.64 9.76
C ALA A 137 21.46 -10.33 10.32
N ALA A 138 20.29 -9.81 9.97
CA ALA A 138 18.99 -10.31 10.34
C ALA A 138 18.05 -10.21 9.13
N GLN A 139 17.11 -11.14 9.05
CA GLN A 139 16.00 -11.08 8.09
C GLN A 139 14.96 -10.10 8.66
N TYR A 140 14.67 -9.04 7.91
CA TYR A 140 13.58 -8.13 8.23
C TYR A 140 12.47 -8.42 7.22
N GLY A 141 11.48 -9.19 7.64
CA GLY A 141 10.44 -9.66 6.73
C GLY A 141 9.19 -8.79 6.70
N PHE A 142 8.83 -8.21 7.83
CA PHE A 142 7.56 -7.51 8.00
C PHE A 142 7.80 -6.04 8.30
N ALA A 143 7.05 -5.17 7.63
CA ALA A 143 6.93 -3.76 7.99
C ALA A 143 5.47 -3.32 8.02
N THR A 144 5.14 -2.52 9.03
CA THR A 144 3.92 -1.71 9.06
C THR A 144 4.29 -0.24 9.10
N ILE A 145 3.78 0.52 8.14
CA ILE A 145 3.88 1.97 8.09
C ILE A 145 2.60 2.57 8.65
N PHE A 146 2.72 3.60 9.50
CA PHE A 146 1.56 4.31 10.06
C PHE A 146 1.88 5.78 10.34
N PRO A 147 0.89 6.68 10.30
CA PRO A 147 1.07 8.08 10.65
C PRO A 147 1.31 8.26 12.15
N VAL A 148 2.26 9.15 12.50
CA VAL A 148 2.56 9.60 13.86
C VAL A 148 2.74 11.11 13.83
N HIS A 149 1.68 11.86 14.13
CA HIS A 149 1.65 13.32 13.95
C HIS A 149 2.10 13.68 12.51
N ASP A 150 3.12 14.53 12.38
CA ASP A 150 3.67 15.00 11.11
C ASP A 150 4.80 14.08 10.60
N SER A 151 4.81 12.82 11.03
CA SER A 151 5.86 11.83 10.76
C SER A 151 5.28 10.46 10.43
N ALA A 152 6.13 9.58 9.89
CA ALA A 152 5.80 8.19 9.66
C ALA A 152 6.52 7.31 10.69
N GLY A 153 5.77 6.40 11.32
CA GLY A 153 6.31 5.26 12.05
C GLY A 153 6.48 4.06 11.12
N VAL A 154 7.53 3.28 11.34
CA VAL A 154 7.76 1.97 10.71
C VAL A 154 8.15 0.99 11.82
N ILE A 155 7.43 -0.14 11.90
CA ILE A 155 7.72 -1.27 12.81
C ILE A 155 7.75 -2.58 12.06
#